data_AF-A0A3B4WPH5-F1
#
_entry.id   AF-A0A3B4WPH5-F1
#
_cell.length_a   1.000
_cell.length_b   1.000
_cell.length_c   1.000
_cell.angle_alpha   90.00
_cell.angle_beta   90.00
_cell.angle_gamma   90.00
#
_symmetry.space_group_name_H-M   'P 1'
#
loop_
_entity.id
_entity.type
_entity.pdbx_description
1 polymer ?
#
loop_
_entity_poly.entity_id
_entity_poly.type
_entity_poly.pdbx_seq_one_letter_code
_entity_poly.pdbx_strand_id
1 'polypeptide(L)' 'TYSVAILHQITRDRAEQLLHPPETGLFLVRESTNFPGDYTLCVSCDGKVEHYRIIYHNGKPHTVPGTNNE' A
#
# COMPACT_ATOMS: atom_id res chain seq x y z
N THR A 1 -17.37 10.16 -1.50
CA THR A 1 -16.96 9.42 -2.71
C THR A 1 -15.67 8.71 -2.36
N TYR A 2 -15.63 7.37 -2.35
CA TYR A 2 -14.40 6.64 -2.04
C TYR A 2 -13.57 6.53 -3.32
N SER A 3 -12.37 7.10 -3.30
CA SER A 3 -11.46 7.12 -4.44
C SER A 3 -10.51 5.93 -4.34
N VAL A 4 -10.79 4.86 -5.08
CA VAL A 4 -9.88 3.72 -5.20
C VAL A 4 -8.92 3.95 -6.36
N ALA A 5 -7.61 3.95 -6.09
CA ALA A 5 -6.59 4.04 -7.12
C ALA A 5 -5.83 2.70 -7.16
N ILE A 6 -6.18 1.82 -8.10
CA ILE A 6 -5.39 0.61 -8.35
C ILE A 6 -4.27 0.97 -9.32
N LEU A 7 -3.04 1.05 -8.81
CA LEU A 7 -1.86 1.42 -9.59
C LEU A 7 -0.84 0.28 -9.55
N HIS A 8 -0.72 -0.43 -10.67
CA HIS A 8 0.33 -1.45 -10.85
C HIS A 8 1.70 -0.75 -10.93
N GLN A 9 2.66 -1.24 -10.16
CA GLN A 9 4.09 -0.85 -10.21
C GLN A 9 4.42 0.61 -9.84
N ILE A 10 3.99 1.07 -8.66
CA ILE A 10 4.43 2.36 -8.11
C ILE A 10 5.42 2.18 -6.95
N THR A 11 6.43 3.04 -6.88
CA THR A 11 7.36 3.11 -5.75
C THR A 11 6.67 3.69 -4.52
N ARG A 12 7.25 3.48 -3.33
CA ARG A 12 6.73 4.01 -2.06
C ARG A 12 6.60 5.54 -2.12
N ASP A 13 7.64 6.24 -2.56
CA ASP A 13 7.61 7.71 -2.68
C ASP A 13 6.51 8.18 -3.61
N ARG A 14 6.27 7.44 -4.70
CA ARG A 14 5.20 7.78 -5.64
C ARG A 14 3.83 7.53 -5.04
N ALA A 15 3.67 6.47 -4.26
CA ALA A 15 2.47 6.19 -3.49
C ALA A 15 2.19 7.31 -2.48
N GLU A 16 3.19 7.71 -1.69
CA GLU A 16 3.08 8.81 -0.73
C GLU A 16 2.75 10.14 -1.43
N GLN A 17 3.36 10.43 -2.59
CA GLN A 17 3.01 11.61 -3.42
C GLN A 17 1.56 11.58 -3.94
N LEU A 18 1.06 10.41 -4.35
CA LEU A 18 -0.32 10.26 -4.83
C LEU A 18 -1.34 10.34 -3.70
N LEU A 19 -0.93 9.92 -2.52
CA LEU A 19 -1.69 10.06 -1.28
C LEU A 19 -1.51 11.46 -0.65
N HIS A 20 -0.79 12.39 -1.31
CA HIS A 20 -0.59 13.74 -0.82
C HIS A 20 -1.36 14.76 -1.68
N PRO A 21 -2.19 15.65 -1.08
CA PRO A 21 -2.48 15.75 0.35
C PRO A 21 -3.27 14.53 0.86
N PRO A 22 -3.03 14.10 2.11
CA PRO A 22 -3.71 12.94 2.70
C PRO A 22 -5.19 13.22 2.89
N GLU A 23 -5.98 12.81 1.91
CA GLU A 23 -7.44 12.82 1.97
C GLU A 23 -7.93 11.47 2.49
N THR A 24 -8.87 11.51 3.44
CA THR A 24 -9.42 10.33 4.10
C THR A 24 -10.21 9.49 3.10
N GLY A 25 -9.84 8.22 2.97
CA GLY A 25 -10.53 7.27 2.09
C GLY A 25 -9.82 7.02 0.75
N LEU A 26 -8.62 7.57 0.57
CA LEU A 26 -7.71 7.16 -0.49
C LEU A 26 -6.95 5.90 -0.06
N PHE A 27 -6.92 4.92 -0.94
CA PHE A 27 -6.08 3.74 -0.78
C PHE A 27 -5.57 3.27 -2.13
N LEU A 28 -4.40 2.66 -2.10
CA LEU A 28 -3.74 2.11 -3.27
C LEU A 28 -3.13 0.76 -2.93
N VAL A 29 -3.13 -0.13 -3.91
CA VAL A 29 -2.43 -1.41 -3.82
C VAL A 29 -1.34 -1.39 -4.86
N ARG A 30 -0.10 -1.54 -4.43
CA ARG A 30 1.07 -1.74 -5.30
C ARG A 30 1.50 -3.20 -5.22
N GLU A 31 1.80 -3.80 -6.35
CA GLU A 31 2.50 -5.08 -6.39
C GLU A 31 3.99 -4.85 -6.14
N SER A 32 4.61 -5.68 -5.31
CA SER A 32 6.04 -5.60 -5.06
C SER A 32 6.78 -6.07 -6.31
N THR A 33 7.51 -5.16 -6.98
CA THR A 33 8.39 -5.53 -8.10
C THR A 33 9.56 -6.39 -7.66
N ASN A 34 9.92 -6.34 -6.37
CA ASN A 34 11.04 -7.09 -5.80
C ASN A 34 10.65 -8.52 -5.38
N PHE A 35 9.38 -8.75 -5.05
CA PHE A 35 8.86 -10.03 -4.56
C PHE A 35 7.57 -10.38 -5.32
N PRO A 36 7.66 -11.08 -6.46
CA PRO A 36 6.47 -11.49 -7.21
C PRO A 36 5.56 -12.36 -6.34
N GLY A 37 4.34 -11.90 -6.10
CA GLY A 37 3.36 -12.51 -5.19
C GLY A 37 3.06 -11.71 -3.92
N ASP A 38 3.87 -10.71 -3.60
CA ASP A 38 3.64 -9.80 -2.48
C ASP A 38 2.95 -8.52 -2.92
N TYR A 39 1.92 -8.13 -2.18
CA TYR A 39 1.21 -6.87 -2.39
C TYR A 39 1.48 -5.91 -1.25
N THR A 40 1.46 -4.62 -1.51
CA THR A 40 1.52 -3.58 -0.48
C THR A 40 0.31 -2.67 -0.64
N LEU A 41 -0.52 -2.63 0.38
CA LEU A 41 -1.65 -1.73 0.53
C LEU A 41 -1.16 -0.46 1.23
N CYS A 42 -1.34 0.70 0.61
CA CYS A 42 -1.09 1.99 1.24
C CYS A 42 -2.44 2.71 1.43
N VAL A 43 -2.73 3.16 2.65
CA VAL A 43 -4.01 3.76 3.02
C VAL A 43 -3.75 5.13 3.60
N SER A 44 -4.41 6.15 3.07
CA SER A 44 -4.48 7.48 3.67
C SER A 44 -5.73 7.59 4.53
N CYS A 45 -5.52 7.74 5.83
CA CYS A 45 -6.59 7.96 6.80
C CYS A 45 -6.13 8.99 7.83
N ASP A 46 -6.99 9.95 8.15
CA ASP A 46 -6.74 10.92 9.23
C ASP A 46 -5.43 11.71 9.07
N GLY A 47 -5.12 12.10 7.83
CA GLY A 47 -3.89 12.85 7.52
C GLY A 47 -2.61 12.02 7.58
N LYS A 48 -2.70 10.68 7.74
CA LYS A 48 -1.56 9.76 7.81
C LYS A 48 -1.63 8.72 6.71
N VAL A 49 -0.46 8.36 6.19
CA VAL A 49 -0.31 7.27 5.23
C VAL A 49 0.23 6.04 5.97
N GLU A 50 -0.55 4.98 5.98
CA GLU A 50 -0.21 3.68 6.54
C GLU A 50 0.13 2.69 5.42
N HIS A 51 1.15 1.86 5.62
CA HIS A 51 1.59 0.86 4.65
C HIS A 51 1.48 -0.56 5.24
N TYR A 52 0.74 -1.43 4.56
CA TYR A 52 0.54 -2.82 4.93
C TYR A 52 1.02 -3.73 3.81
N ARG A 53 1.92 -4.66 4.10
CA ARG A 53 2.34 -5.70 3.17
C ARG A 53 1.41 -6.91 3.34
N ILE A 54 0.89 -7.39 2.24
CA ILE A 54 0.07 -8.59 2.14
C ILE A 54 1.01 -9.70 1.65
N ILE A 55 1.33 -10.62 2.56
CA ILE A 55 2.14 -11.79 2.29
C ILE A 55 1.25 -13.03 2.32
N TYR A 56 1.47 -13.97 1.41
CA TYR A 56 0.77 -15.26 1.45
C TYR A 56 1.60 -16.27 2.25
N HIS A 57 1.06 -16.73 3.38
CA HIS A 57 1.71 -17.73 4.22
C HIS A 57 0.75 -18.88 4.52
N ASN A 58 1.19 -20.12 4.31
CA ASN A 58 0.37 -21.34 4.47
C ASN A 58 -1.00 -21.29 3.76
N GLY A 59 -1.04 -20.71 2.55
CA GLY A 59 -2.27 -20.59 1.76
C GLY A 59 -3.28 -19.56 2.29
N LYS A 60 -2.88 -18.71 3.25
CA LYS A 60 -3.70 -17.61 3.77
C LYS A 60 -2.99 -16.26 3.58
N PRO A 61 -3.71 -15.20 3.20
CA PRO A 61 -3.16 -13.86 3.18
C PRO A 61 -2.96 -13.36 4.61
N HIS A 62 -1.76 -12.89 4.90
CA HIS A 62 -1.36 -12.25 6.15
C HIS A 62 -0.99 -10.79 5.84
N THR A 63 -1.61 -9.86 6.56
CA THR A 63 -1.21 -8.45 6.54
C THR A 63 -0.18 -8.21 7.63
N VAL A 64 1.00 -7.71 7.24
CA VAL A 64 2.05 -7.27 8.14
C VAL A 64 2.26 -5.76 7.96
N PRO A 65 2.40 -4.97 9.03
CA PRO A 65 2.77 -3.57 8.90
C PRO A 65 4.11 -3.48 8.17
N GLY A 66 4.18 -2.65 7.12
CA GLY A 66 5.41 -2.43 6.39
C GLY A 66 6.39 -1.70 7.29
N THR A 67 7.41 -2.39 7.81
CA THR A 67 8.49 -1.76 8.56
C THR A 67 9.33 -0.89 7.60
N ASN A 68 9.72 0.30 8.04
CA ASN A 68 10.49 1.29 7.27
C ASN A 68 11.93 0.87 6.88
N ASN A 69 12.31 -0.40 7.05
CA ASN A 69 13.63 -0.90 6.72
C ASN A 69 13.51 -1.84 5.51
N GLU A 70 13.51 -1.24 4.32
CA GLU A 70 14.10 -1.86 3.13
C GLU A 70 15.63 -1.78 3.21
#